data_AF-A0A536BDD1-F1
#
_entry.id   AF-A0A536BDD1-F1
#
_cell.length_a   1.000
_cell.length_b   1.000
_cell.length_c   1.000
_cell.angle_alpha   90.00
_cell.angle_beta   90.00
_cell.angle_gamma   90.00
#
_symmetry.space_group_name_H-M   'P 1'
#
loop_
_entity.id
_entity.type
_entity.pdbx_description
1 polymer ?
#
loop_
_entity_poly.entity_id
_entity_poly.type
_entity_poly.pdbx_seq_one_letter_code
_entity_poly.pdbx_strand_id
1 'polypeptide(L)'
;MTAPLANLGNRNPLVRWAMERVLGIHHKRPLPRYQWLTFERWFTRRPHNKTARRTVAYFYGCWVNYNERRLGEQVVAILERNGIEVIVPKQQCCGIPAVVNANMDLARKYGGENVRRLSGLPA
;
A
#
# COMPACT_ATOMS: atom_id res chain seq x y z
N MET A 1 -9.96 5.72 -7.98
CA MET A 1 -10.84 6.24 -9.05
C MET A 1 -10.12 7.23 -9.96
N THR A 2 -8.98 7.81 -9.56
CA THR A 2 -8.22 8.75 -10.42
C THR A 2 -7.00 8.13 -11.09
N ALA A 3 -6.61 6.89 -10.75
CA ALA A 3 -5.38 6.25 -11.24
C ALA A 3 -5.17 6.30 -12.77
N PRO A 4 -6.15 6.03 -13.65
CA PRO A 4 -5.95 6.03 -15.10
C PRO A 4 -5.72 7.44 -15.63
N LEU A 5 -6.48 8.42 -15.10
CA LEU A 5 -6.32 9.83 -15.43
C LEU A 5 -4.97 10.37 -14.93
N ALA A 6 -4.60 10.04 -13.69
CA ALA A 6 -3.31 10.42 -13.11
C ALA A 6 -2.14 9.82 -13.91
N ASN A 7 -2.23 8.54 -14.27
CA ASN A 7 -1.21 7.88 -15.09
C ASN A 7 -1.13 8.47 -16.52
N LEU A 8 -2.27 8.84 -17.12
CA LEU A 8 -2.32 9.47 -18.43
C LEU A 8 -1.68 10.87 -18.39
N GLY A 9 -2.05 11.69 -17.42
CA GLY A 9 -1.45 13.00 -17.19
C GLY A 9 0.05 12.91 -16.94
N ASN A 10 0.50 11.94 -16.13
CA ASN A 10 1.92 11.73 -15.83
C ASN A 10 2.76 11.28 -17.04
N ARG A 11 2.12 10.81 -18.13
CA ARG A 11 2.79 10.45 -19.38
C ARG A 11 2.79 11.58 -20.41
N ASN A 12 2.03 12.65 -20.20
CA ASN A 12 1.92 13.75 -21.15
C ASN A 12 3.03 14.79 -20.91
N PRO A 13 3.94 15.04 -21.87
CA PRO A 13 5.06 15.98 -21.70
C PRO A 13 4.61 17.42 -21.43
N LEU A 14 3.47 17.86 -21.97
CA LEU A 14 2.92 19.20 -21.72
C LEU A 14 2.46 19.34 -20.27
N VAL A 15 1.78 18.31 -19.75
CA VAL A 15 1.36 18.27 -18.34
C VAL A 15 2.59 18.23 -17.43
N ARG A 16 3.62 17.45 -17.77
CA ARG A 16 4.88 17.38 -17.00
C ARG A 16 5.64 18.71 -17.02
N TRP A 17 5.68 19.39 -18.15
CA TRP A 17 6.26 20.73 -18.27
C TRP A 17 5.50 21.76 -17.42
N ALA A 18 4.17 21.78 -17.49
CA ALA A 18 3.35 22.66 -16.67
C ALA A 18 3.52 22.37 -15.17
N MET A 19 3.58 21.08 -14.79
CA MET A 19 3.81 20.66 -13.41
C MET A 19 5.16 21.11 -12.86
N GLU A 20 6.20 21.15 -13.70
CA GLU A 20 7.50 21.71 -13.31
C GLU A 20 7.40 23.21 -13.02
N ARG A 21 6.69 23.97 -13.85
CA ARG A 21 6.56 25.43 -13.70
C ARG A 21 5.68 25.84 -12.51
N VAL A 22 4.66 25.05 -12.18
CA VAL A 22 3.70 25.37 -11.12
C VAL A 22 4.07 24.74 -9.78
N LEU A 23 4.52 23.48 -9.77
CA LEU A 23 4.79 22.71 -8.55
C LEU A 23 6.28 22.44 -8.31
N GLY A 24 7.17 22.81 -9.23
CA GLY A 24 8.61 22.56 -9.11
C GLY A 24 9.02 21.10 -9.35
N ILE A 25 8.12 20.23 -9.83
CA ILE A 25 8.44 18.82 -10.08
C ILE A 25 9.05 18.69 -11.47
N HIS A 26 10.36 18.48 -11.53
CA HIS A 26 11.11 18.33 -12.79
C HIS A 26 10.46 17.32 -13.76
N HIS A 27 10.28 17.69 -15.03
CA HIS A 27 9.52 16.93 -16.03
C HIS A 27 10.09 15.53 -16.30
N LYS A 28 11.42 15.35 -16.23
CA LYS A 28 12.10 14.04 -16.36
C LYS A 28 12.06 13.18 -15.09
N ARG A 29 11.55 13.70 -13.96
CA ARG A 29 11.46 12.91 -12.72
C ARG A 29 10.50 11.74 -12.96
N PRO A 30 10.89 10.49 -12.66
CA PRO A 30 9.97 9.37 -12.71
C PRO A 30 8.89 9.58 -11.65
N LEU A 31 7.63 9.57 -12.08
CA LEU A 31 6.49 9.56 -11.18
C LEU A 31 5.96 8.15 -10.97
N PRO A 32 5.48 7.84 -9.76
CA PRO A 32 4.93 6.53 -9.46
C PRO A 32 3.72 6.24 -10.36
N ARG A 33 3.62 5.00 -10.84
CA ARG A 33 2.43 4.51 -11.53
C ARG A 33 1.42 4.05 -10.49
N TYR A 34 0.17 4.47 -10.63
CA TYR A 34 -0.91 4.07 -9.74
C TYR A 34 -1.71 2.90 -10.31
N GLN A 35 -2.17 2.01 -9.45
CA GLN A 35 -3.03 0.88 -9.79
C GLN A 35 -4.49 1.29 -9.62
N TRP A 36 -5.35 0.87 -10.56
CA TRP A 36 -6.79 1.07 -10.43
C TRP A 36 -7.39 0.21 -9.31
N LEU A 37 -7.06 -1.08 -9.33
CA LEU A 37 -7.43 -2.04 -8.30
C LEU A 37 -6.35 -2.02 -7.23
N THR A 38 -6.75 -1.70 -5.99
CA THR A 38 -5.82 -1.70 -4.86
C THR A 38 -5.59 -3.12 -4.36
N PHE A 39 -4.47 -3.33 -3.66
CA PHE A 39 -4.19 -4.63 -3.01
C PHE A 39 -5.32 -5.03 -2.06
N GLU A 40 -5.78 -4.14 -1.19
CA GLU A 40 -6.85 -4.43 -0.23
C GLU A 40 -8.16 -4.86 -0.91
N ARG A 41 -8.55 -4.18 -2.00
CA ARG A 41 -9.75 -4.53 -2.77
C ARG A 41 -9.61 -5.85 -3.51
N TRP A 42 -8.41 -6.15 -4.01
CA TRP A 42 -8.12 -7.45 -4.59
C TRP A 42 -8.19 -8.55 -3.53
N PHE A 43 -7.55 -8.33 -2.37
CA PHE A 43 -7.43 -9.29 -1.29
C PHE A 43 -8.79 -9.70 -0.72
N THR A 44 -9.72 -8.74 -0.57
CA THR A 44 -11.08 -8.99 -0.04
C THR A 44 -12.01 -9.70 -1.03
N ARG A 45 -11.69 -9.71 -2.32
CA ARG A 45 -12.51 -10.35 -3.37
C ARG A 45 -12.10 -11.79 -3.66
N ARG A 46 -10.97 -12.26 -3.13
CA ARG A 46 -10.44 -13.60 -3.41
C ARG A 46 -11.01 -14.63 -2.43
N PRO A 47 -11.07 -15.92 -2.80
CA PRO A 47 -11.34 -16.99 -1.86
C PRO A 47 -10.19 -17.15 -0.85
N HIS A 48 -10.53 -17.36 0.42
CA HIS A 48 -9.56 -17.60 1.48
C HIS A 48 -9.38 -19.10 1.75
N ASN A 49 -8.14 -19.54 1.91
CA ASN A 49 -7.85 -20.91 2.33
C ASN A 49 -7.87 -21.00 3.87
N LYS A 50 -8.95 -21.57 4.43
CA LYS A 50 -9.15 -21.71 5.89
C LYS A 50 -8.50 -22.96 6.50
N THR A 51 -7.74 -23.73 5.72
CA THR A 51 -7.16 -25.00 6.17
C THR A 51 -5.71 -24.87 6.68
N ALA A 52 -5.20 -23.64 6.77
CA ALA A 52 -3.84 -23.37 7.21
C ALA A 52 -3.63 -23.71 8.69
N ARG A 53 -2.41 -24.14 9.04
CA ARG A 53 -2.02 -24.46 10.43
C ARG A 53 -1.32 -23.30 11.14
N ARG A 54 -1.01 -22.24 10.39
CA ARG A 54 -0.31 -21.04 10.86
C ARG A 54 -0.97 -19.82 10.22
N THR A 55 -1.02 -18.72 10.95
CA THR A 55 -1.54 -17.45 10.44
C THR A 55 -0.46 -16.37 10.45
N VAL A 56 -0.61 -15.36 9.60
CA VAL A 56 0.22 -14.15 9.62
C VAL A 56 -0.60 -12.91 9.29
N ALA A 57 -0.43 -11.87 10.09
CA ALA A 57 -0.97 -10.56 9.79
C ALA A 57 -0.07 -9.83 8.79
N TYR A 58 -0.56 -9.56 7.59
CA TYR A 58 0.23 -8.89 6.55
C TYR A 58 0.00 -7.36 6.53
N PHE A 59 1.02 -6.63 6.99
CA PHE A 59 1.10 -5.18 6.85
C PHE A 59 1.69 -4.81 5.48
N TYR A 60 0.83 -4.51 4.51
CA TYR A 60 1.21 -4.29 3.11
C TYR A 60 1.64 -2.83 2.82
N GLY A 61 1.20 -1.87 3.64
CA GLY A 61 1.56 -0.45 3.48
C GLY A 61 0.99 0.24 2.24
N CYS A 62 1.20 1.55 2.11
CA CYS A 62 0.56 2.35 1.04
C CYS A 62 1.08 2.00 -0.36
N TRP A 63 2.38 1.69 -0.50
CA TRP A 63 2.99 1.44 -1.79
C TRP A 63 2.46 0.17 -2.47
N VAL A 64 2.37 -0.94 -1.74
CA VAL A 64 1.73 -2.17 -2.26
C VAL A 64 0.26 -1.92 -2.58
N ASN A 65 -0.44 -1.11 -1.77
CA ASN A 65 -1.86 -0.86 -2.01
C ASN A 65 -2.13 -0.12 -3.32
N TYR A 66 -1.34 0.92 -3.60
CA TYR A 66 -1.66 1.88 -4.66
C TYR A 66 -0.73 1.82 -5.86
N ASN A 67 0.46 1.23 -5.75
CA ASN A 67 1.50 1.28 -6.79
C ASN A 67 1.93 -0.11 -7.25
N GLU A 68 2.34 -0.95 -6.30
CA GLU A 68 2.88 -2.29 -6.56
C GLU A 68 1.97 -3.39 -6.02
N ARG A 69 0.70 -3.40 -6.44
CA ARG A 69 -0.28 -4.41 -6.03
C ARG A 69 0.25 -5.84 -6.24
N ARG A 70 0.85 -6.11 -7.41
CA ARG A 70 1.34 -7.46 -7.77
C ARG A 70 2.37 -7.99 -6.79
N LEU A 71 3.19 -7.13 -6.20
CA LEU A 71 4.14 -7.54 -5.15
C LEU A 71 3.40 -8.11 -3.94
N GLY A 72 2.31 -7.46 -3.51
CA GLY A 72 1.46 -7.97 -2.43
C GLY A 72 0.81 -9.30 -2.76
N GLU A 73 0.32 -9.47 -3.98
CA GLU A 73 -0.28 -10.74 -4.45
C GLU A 73 0.72 -11.89 -4.41
N GLN A 74 1.98 -11.63 -4.82
CA GLN A 74 3.05 -12.61 -4.78
C GLN A 74 3.41 -13.01 -3.36
N VAL A 75 3.49 -12.05 -2.43
CA VAL A 75 3.71 -12.34 -1.00
C VAL A 75 2.61 -13.25 -0.46
N VAL A 76 1.34 -12.92 -0.74
CA VAL A 76 0.20 -13.75 -0.32
C VAL A 76 0.29 -15.15 -0.90
N ALA A 77 0.54 -15.28 -2.21
CA ALA A 77 0.64 -16.56 -2.88
C ALA A 77 1.77 -17.44 -2.32
N ILE A 78 2.94 -16.85 -2.02
CA ILE A 78 4.06 -17.58 -1.42
C ILE A 78 3.69 -18.08 -0.02
N LEU A 79 3.09 -17.24 0.83
CA LEU A 79 2.71 -17.62 2.20
C LEU A 79 1.65 -18.74 2.19
N GLU A 80 0.60 -18.58 1.39
CA GLU A 80 -0.48 -19.57 1.31
C GLU A 80 -0.01 -20.90 0.72
N ARG A 81 0.90 -20.88 -0.25
CA ARG A 81 1.53 -22.10 -0.79
C ARG A 81 2.36 -22.85 0.25
N ASN A 82 2.84 -22.16 1.29
CA ASN A 82 3.56 -22.74 2.43
C ASN A 82 2.64 -23.05 3.62
N GLY A 83 1.31 -23.08 3.42
CA GLY A 83 0.35 -23.46 4.45
C GLY A 83 0.16 -22.41 5.55
N ILE A 84 0.40 -21.13 5.22
CA ILE A 84 0.19 -19.99 6.11
C ILE A 84 -1.03 -19.19 5.63
N GLU A 85 -2.04 -19.05 6.48
CA GLU A 85 -3.17 -18.16 6.23
C GLU A 85 -2.72 -16.71 6.39
N VAL A 86 -2.96 -15.91 5.35
CA VAL A 86 -2.69 -14.48 5.40
C VAL A 86 -3.95 -13.76 5.86
N ILE A 87 -3.82 -12.98 6.92
CA ILE A 87 -4.86 -12.10 7.44
C ILE A 87 -4.46 -10.66 7.12
N VAL A 88 -5.36 -9.89 6.51
CA VAL A 88 -5.14 -8.47 6.21
C VAL A 88 -6.21 -7.66 6.93
N PRO A 89 -5.97 -7.29 8.21
CA PRO A 89 -6.88 -6.39 8.90
C PRO A 89 -6.75 -4.97 8.32
N LYS A 90 -7.73 -4.14 8.65
CA LYS A 90 -7.66 -2.70 8.38
C LYS A 90 -6.38 -2.14 9.00
N GLN A 91 -5.59 -1.42 8.21
CA GLN A 91 -4.32 -0.84 8.65
C GLN A 91 -4.24 0.64 8.24
N GLN A 92 -3.34 1.38 8.86
CA GLN A 92 -3.10 2.80 8.58
C GLN A 92 -1.67 3.01 8.05
N CYS A 93 -1.31 4.25 7.76
CA CYS A 93 0.04 4.62 7.35
C CYS A 93 1.09 4.07 8.34
N CYS A 94 2.26 3.67 7.84
CA CYS A 94 3.38 3.23 8.67
C CYS A 94 3.98 4.37 9.54
N GLY A 95 3.67 5.62 9.21
CA GLY A 95 4.13 6.80 9.94
C GLY A 95 5.50 7.33 9.51
N ILE A 96 6.18 6.72 8.54
CA ILE A 96 7.49 7.20 8.05
C ILE A 96 7.47 8.69 7.69
N PRO A 97 6.48 9.22 6.94
CA PRO A 97 6.43 10.66 6.65
C PRO A 97 6.36 11.54 7.91
N ALA A 98 5.69 11.08 8.97
CA ALA A 98 5.63 11.81 10.23
C ALA A 98 7.00 11.79 10.95
N VAL A 99 7.67 10.63 10.96
CA VAL A 99 9.01 10.47 11.54
C VAL A 99 10.03 11.39 10.87
N VAL A 100 10.10 11.40 9.54
CA VAL A 100 11.09 12.21 8.82
C VAL A 100 10.85 13.71 8.92
N ASN A 101 9.63 14.12 9.28
CA ASN A 101 9.27 15.52 9.55
C ASN A 101 9.22 15.84 11.06
N ALA A 102 9.81 14.98 11.90
CA ALA A 102 9.86 15.13 13.37
C ALA A 102 8.49 15.27 14.06
N ASN A 103 7.39 14.87 13.41
CA ASN A 103 6.06 14.84 13.99
C ASN A 103 5.85 13.51 14.75
N MET A 104 6.45 13.41 15.92
CA MET A 104 6.49 12.16 16.70
C MET A 104 5.14 11.79 17.32
N ASP A 105 4.28 12.76 17.59
CA ASP A 105 2.92 12.52 18.08
C ASP A 105 2.07 11.79 17.03
N LEU A 106 2.13 12.26 15.78
CA LEU A 106 1.44 11.62 14.67
C LEU A 106 2.02 10.24 14.36
N ALA A 107 3.35 10.11 14.40
CA ALA A 107 4.02 8.82 14.22
C ALA A 107 3.58 7.80 15.30
N ARG A 108 3.54 8.22 16.58
CA ARG A 108 3.08 7.39 17.70
C ARG A 108 1.61 7.00 17.54
N LYS A 109 0.76 7.94 17.12
CA LYS A 109 -0.67 7.67 16.84
C LYS A 109 -0.83 6.56 15.79
N TYR A 110 -0.16 6.70 14.63
CA TYR A 110 -0.24 5.70 13.56
C TYR A 110 0.34 4.35 13.97
N GLY A 111 1.51 4.34 14.60
CA GLY A 111 2.14 3.13 15.09
C GLY A 111 1.26 2.39 16.11
N GLY A 112 0.73 3.10 17.11
CA GLY A 112 -0.16 2.53 18.11
C GLY A 112 -1.45 1.99 17.53
N GLU A 113 -2.03 2.64 16.53
CA GLU A 113 -3.23 2.15 15.84
C GLU A 113 -2.96 0.88 15.03
N ASN A 114 -1.82 0.80 14.34
CA ASN A 114 -1.42 -0.41 13.63
C ASN A 114 -1.14 -1.57 14.59
N VAL A 115 -0.42 -1.33 15.69
CA VAL A 115 -0.18 -2.36 16.72
C VAL A 115 -1.51 -2.91 17.24
N ARG A 116 -2.44 -2.04 17.68
CA ARG A 116 -3.76 -2.48 18.17
C ARG A 116 -4.53 -3.35 17.17
N ARG A 117 -4.45 -3.04 15.87
CA ARG A 117 -5.19 -3.76 14.82
C ARG A 117 -4.52 -5.05 14.37
N LEU A 118 -3.20 -5.16 14.50
CA LEU A 118 -2.43 -6.32 14.05
C LEU A 118 -2.20 -7.33 15.17
N SER A 119 -2.09 -6.89 16.43
CA SER A 119 -1.74 -7.77 17.55
C SER A 119 -2.92 -8.56 18.14
N GLY A 120 -4.16 -8.10 17.91
CA GLY A 120 -5.37 -8.73 18.46
C GLY A 120 -5.97 -9.84 17.59
N LEU A 121 -5.22 -10.34 16.60
CA LEU A 121 -5.72 -11.33 15.66
C LEU A 121 -5.60 -12.76 16.21
N PRO A 122 -6.54 -13.66 15.89
CA PRO A 122 -6.45 -15.06 16.28
C PRO A 122 -5.20 -15.70 15.66
N ALA A 123 -4.48 -16.49 16.46
CA ALA A 123 -3.28 -17.23 16.07
C ALA A 123 -3.63 -18.48 15.25
#